data_AF-A0A9Q1EL48-F1
#
_entry.id   AF-A0A9Q1EL48-F1
#
_cell.length_a   1.000
_cell.length_b   1.000
_cell.length_c   1.000
_cell.angle_alpha   90.00
_cell.angle_beta   90.00
_cell.angle_gamma   90.00
#
_symmetry.space_group_name_H-M   'P 1'
#
loop_
_entity.id
_entity.type
_entity.pdbx_description
1 polymer ?
#
loop_
_entity_poly.entity_id
_entity_poly.type
_entity_poly.pdbx_seq_one_letter_code
_entity_poly.pdbx_strand_id
1 'polypeptide(L)'
;MVVARRKPLLSKRHITARLEFAKRHLEDSQTMRIKILWSDETKIELFGLNTKRHIWRKPGTAHHLANTIPTVKHGSGSIMIWGCFSAAGTGRLVLIEGKMNAAKYTEILEENLLQSALDLRLGRRFTFQHDNDPKHTAKRTKEWLRRKSVHVLEWPSQSPDLNPIEHLWKELKMAVYRCSPSNLTELARICQEEWAKMSRNKCAKPLASFPRRLEAVIAAKGAATKY
;
A
#
# COMPACT_ATOMS: atom_id res chain seq x y z
N MET A 1 -13.60 -6.08 25.20
CA MET A 1 -13.73 -6.98 24.03
C MET A 1 -12.66 -6.61 23.00
N VAL A 2 -11.69 -7.47 22.73
CA VAL A 2 -10.63 -7.23 21.72
C VAL A 2 -11.11 -7.79 20.38
N VAL A 3 -11.10 -6.96 19.33
CA VAL A 3 -11.46 -7.41 17.98
C VAL A 3 -10.28 -8.14 17.35
N ALA A 4 -10.50 -9.36 16.85
CA ALA A 4 -9.48 -10.13 16.14
C ALA A 4 -8.98 -9.37 14.89
N ARG A 5 -7.66 -9.32 14.69
CA ARG A 5 -7.06 -8.70 13.50
C ARG A 5 -7.09 -9.69 12.35
N ARG A 6 -7.55 -9.24 11.17
CA ARG A 6 -7.44 -10.02 9.93
C ARG A 6 -5.99 -10.00 9.46
N LYS A 7 -5.40 -11.17 9.26
CA LYS A 7 -4.05 -11.33 8.72
C LYS A 7 -4.03 -12.46 7.69
N PRO A 8 -3.10 -12.43 6.71
CA PRO A 8 -2.93 -13.53 5.78
C PRO A 8 -2.60 -14.85 6.51
N LEU A 9 -3.10 -15.96 5.99
CA LEU A 9 -2.78 -17.29 6.50
C LEU A 9 -1.38 -17.71 6.03
N LEU A 10 -0.40 -17.72 6.94
CA LEU A 10 0.98 -18.04 6.63
C LEU A 10 1.23 -19.56 6.64
N SER A 11 1.74 -20.10 5.54
CA SER A 11 2.28 -21.47 5.48
C SER A 11 3.68 -21.54 6.12
N LYS A 12 4.18 -22.75 6.40
CA LYS A 12 5.58 -22.94 6.87
C LYS A 12 6.59 -22.29 5.92
N ARG A 13 6.38 -22.43 4.61
CA ARG A 13 7.21 -21.81 3.57
C ARG A 13 7.21 -20.28 3.67
N HIS A 14 6.05 -19.66 3.92
CA HIS A 14 5.97 -18.21 4.08
C HIS A 14 6.72 -17.75 5.32
N ILE A 15 6.58 -18.46 6.45
CA ILE A 15 7.26 -18.16 7.70
C ILE A 15 8.78 -18.20 7.54
N THR A 16 9.32 -19.26 6.92
CA THR A 16 10.75 -19.39 6.65
C THR A 16 11.27 -18.26 5.77
N ALA A 17 10.62 -18.00 4.64
CA ALA A 17 11.05 -16.93 3.72
C ALA A 17 11.01 -15.54 4.37
N ARG A 18 9.99 -15.27 5.20
CA ARG A 18 9.88 -14.02 5.97
C ARG A 18 11.03 -13.87 6.96
N LEU A 19 11.38 -14.94 7.66
CA LEU A 19 12.48 -14.94 8.63
C LEU A 19 13.84 -14.72 7.94
N GLU A 20 14.08 -15.39 6.82
CA GLU A 20 15.30 -15.22 6.02
C GLU A 20 15.44 -13.81 5.48
N PHE A 21 14.36 -13.27 4.89
CA PHE A 21 14.30 -11.89 4.42
C PHE A 21 14.63 -10.92 5.57
N ALA A 22 13.97 -11.09 6.72
CA ALA A 22 14.17 -10.18 7.85
C ALA A 22 15.60 -10.20 8.38
N LYS A 23 16.23 -11.39 8.48
CA LYS A 23 17.64 -11.52 8.90
C LYS A 23 18.59 -10.89 7.88
N ARG A 24 18.36 -11.11 6.59
CA ARG A 24 19.21 -10.61 5.50
C ARG A 24 19.23 -9.08 5.42
N HIS A 25 18.08 -8.45 5.60
CA HIS A 25 17.90 -7.01 5.38
C HIS A 25 17.96 -6.15 6.66
N LEU A 26 18.19 -6.78 7.83
CA LEU A 26 18.26 -6.06 9.11
C LEU A 26 19.41 -5.06 9.14
N GLU A 27 20.57 -5.46 8.61
CA GLU A 27 21.80 -4.67 8.62
C GLU A 27 21.95 -3.78 7.37
N ASP A 28 20.97 -3.77 6.46
CA ASP A 28 21.00 -2.90 5.29
C ASP A 28 21.23 -1.43 5.69
N SER A 29 22.04 -0.71 4.91
CA SER A 29 22.29 0.71 5.18
C SER A 29 21.02 1.55 4.99
N GLN A 30 20.91 2.66 5.72
CA GLN A 30 19.83 3.63 5.49
C GLN A 30 19.83 4.14 4.04
N THR A 31 21.02 4.33 3.45
CA THR A 31 21.20 4.76 2.06
C THR A 31 20.57 3.80 1.06
N MET A 32 20.64 2.49 1.31
CA MET A 32 19.97 1.49 0.49
C MET A 32 18.46 1.63 0.62
N ARG A 33 17.94 1.72 1.85
CA ARG A 33 16.50 1.79 2.14
C ARG A 33 15.81 3.02 1.54
N ILE A 34 16.47 4.18 1.56
CA ILE A 34 15.90 5.41 0.98
C ILE A 34 15.86 5.39 -0.56
N LYS A 35 16.61 4.48 -1.19
CA LYS A 35 16.62 4.26 -2.64
C LYS A 35 15.66 3.17 -3.10
N ILE A 36 14.83 2.63 -2.19
CA ILE A 36 13.77 1.70 -2.54
C ILE A 36 12.53 2.49 -2.95
N LEU A 37 12.00 2.18 -4.13
CA LEU A 37 10.70 2.60 -4.60
C LEU A 37 9.68 1.51 -4.25
N TRP A 38 8.88 1.78 -3.23
CA TRP A 38 7.84 0.88 -2.74
C TRP A 38 6.60 1.03 -3.58
N SER A 39 5.93 -0.06 -3.93
CA SER A 39 4.68 -0.02 -4.68
C SER A 39 3.70 -1.07 -4.20
N ASP A 40 2.42 -0.81 -4.46
CA ASP A 40 1.33 -1.73 -4.16
C ASP A 40 0.04 -1.23 -4.83
N GLU A 41 -1.00 -2.08 -4.79
CA GLU A 41 -2.36 -1.71 -5.16
C GLU A 41 -3.29 -1.67 -3.94
N THR A 42 -4.18 -0.69 -3.89
CA THR A 42 -5.25 -0.68 -2.90
C THR A 42 -6.61 -0.42 -3.52
N LYS A 43 -7.64 -1.05 -2.93
CA LYS A 43 -9.04 -0.70 -3.15
C LYS A 43 -9.45 0.42 -2.19
N ILE A 44 -10.15 1.44 -2.69
CA ILE A 44 -10.81 2.48 -1.90
C ILE A 44 -12.29 2.49 -2.24
N GLU A 45 -13.12 2.35 -1.21
CA GLU A 45 -14.57 2.30 -1.31
C GLU A 45 -15.17 3.69 -1.06
N LEU A 46 -16.14 4.11 -1.87
CA LEU A 46 -16.77 5.44 -1.77
C LEU A 46 -17.36 5.70 -0.38
N PHE A 47 -17.98 4.68 0.21
CA PHE A 47 -18.60 4.75 1.54
C PHE A 47 -17.87 3.88 2.59
N GLY A 48 -16.60 3.53 2.37
CA GLY A 48 -15.95 2.42 3.09
C GLY A 48 -14.93 2.79 4.16
N LEU A 49 -15.19 3.77 5.02
CA LEU A 49 -14.64 3.65 6.38
C LEU A 49 -15.56 2.74 7.20
N ASN A 50 -15.31 1.44 7.07
CA ASN A 50 -15.76 0.42 8.01
C ASN A 50 -15.07 0.54 9.39
N THR A 51 -14.69 1.75 9.79
CA THR A 51 -14.39 2.04 11.19
C THR A 51 -15.72 2.01 11.91
N LYS A 52 -15.92 1.06 12.81
CA LYS A 52 -17.00 1.09 13.80
C LYS A 52 -16.99 2.48 14.44
N ARG A 53 -17.90 3.37 14.02
CA ARG A 53 -17.99 4.72 14.54
C ARG A 53 -18.77 4.62 15.84
N HIS A 54 -18.07 4.77 16.94
CA HIS A 54 -18.72 4.88 18.25
C HIS A 54 -19.25 6.31 18.38
N ILE A 55 -20.58 6.45 18.46
CA ILE A 55 -21.27 7.73 18.60
C ILE A 55 -21.98 7.74 19.95
N TRP A 56 -21.77 8.78 20.74
CA TRP A 56 -22.58 9.05 21.92
C TRP A 56 -23.87 9.75 21.48
N ARG A 57 -25.02 9.14 21.77
CA ARG A 57 -26.34 9.66 21.37
C ARG A 57 -27.30 9.68 22.55
N LYS A 58 -28.25 10.60 22.54
CA LYS A 58 -29.34 10.63 23.52
C LYS A 58 -30.28 9.42 23.29
N PRO A 59 -30.97 8.91 24.32
CA PRO A 59 -32.02 7.90 24.14
C PRO A 59 -33.06 8.38 23.11
N GLY A 60 -33.50 7.50 22.21
CA GLY A 60 -34.48 7.81 21.17
C GLY A 60 -33.92 8.44 19.88
N THR A 61 -32.71 9.01 19.86
CA THR A 61 -32.16 9.67 18.65
C THR A 61 -31.47 8.72 17.68
N ALA A 62 -31.86 7.44 17.71
CA ALA A 62 -31.13 6.36 17.08
C ALA A 62 -31.02 6.47 15.56
N HIS A 63 -32.07 7.02 14.94
CA HIS A 63 -32.26 7.08 13.50
C HIS A 63 -31.99 8.47 12.92
N HIS A 64 -31.57 9.45 13.73
CA HIS A 64 -31.23 10.78 13.24
C HIS A 64 -30.02 10.69 12.31
N LEU A 65 -30.01 11.46 11.22
CA LEU A 65 -28.93 11.45 10.22
C LEU A 65 -27.53 11.69 10.84
N ALA A 66 -27.45 12.52 11.89
CA ALA A 66 -26.22 12.75 12.63
C ALA A 66 -25.69 11.52 13.41
N ASN A 67 -26.55 10.53 13.66
CA ASN A 67 -26.29 9.31 14.44
C ASN A 67 -26.33 8.03 13.58
N THR A 68 -26.55 8.15 12.28
CA THR A 68 -26.54 7.03 11.33
C THR A 68 -25.35 7.13 10.40
N ILE A 69 -24.88 5.99 9.91
CA ILE A 69 -23.92 5.92 8.82
C ILE A 69 -24.75 5.63 7.57
N PRO A 70 -24.80 6.54 6.57
CA PRO A 70 -25.48 6.27 5.33
C PRO A 70 -24.89 5.02 4.66
N THR A 71 -25.74 4.06 4.33
CA THR A 71 -25.37 2.86 3.57
C THR A 71 -26.23 2.78 2.31
N VAL A 72 -25.63 2.48 1.16
CA VAL A 72 -26.37 2.27 -0.09
C VAL A 72 -26.72 0.80 -0.28
N LYS A 73 -27.94 0.52 -0.78
CA LYS A 73 -28.47 -0.86 -0.98
C LYS A 73 -27.76 -1.64 -2.09
N HIS A 74 -27.12 -0.97 -3.03
CA HIS A 74 -26.32 -1.57 -4.11
C HIS A 74 -24.95 -0.92 -4.17
N GLY A 75 -23.93 -1.76 -4.43
CA GLY A 75 -22.50 -1.48 -4.29
C GLY A 75 -22.13 -0.01 -4.40
N SER A 76 -21.58 0.54 -3.31
CA SER A 76 -21.07 1.91 -3.20
C SER A 76 -20.06 2.33 -4.27
N GLY A 77 -19.71 1.43 -5.18
CA GLY A 77 -18.56 1.58 -6.04
C GLY A 77 -17.27 1.58 -5.23
N SER A 78 -16.21 1.27 -5.93
CA SER A 78 -14.86 1.35 -5.40
C SER A 78 -13.91 1.56 -6.55
N ILE A 79 -12.85 2.27 -6.29
CA ILE A 79 -11.73 2.37 -7.22
C ILE A 79 -10.62 1.45 -6.77
N MET A 80 -9.93 0.86 -7.74
CA MET A 80 -8.65 0.21 -7.53
C MET A 80 -7.57 1.18 -7.99
N ILE A 81 -6.55 1.41 -7.17
CA ILE A 81 -5.46 2.32 -7.50
C ILE A 81 -4.12 1.61 -7.29
N TRP A 82 -3.18 1.85 -8.21
CA TRP A 82 -1.77 1.54 -8.03
C TRP A 82 -1.05 2.80 -7.60
N GLY A 83 -0.07 2.69 -6.71
CA GLY A 83 0.84 3.79 -6.48
C GLY A 83 2.18 3.34 -5.94
N CYS A 84 3.10 4.29 -5.91
CA CYS A 84 4.45 4.05 -5.42
C CYS A 84 4.99 5.24 -4.65
N PHE A 85 5.94 5.01 -3.75
CA PHE A 85 6.58 6.07 -2.98
C PHE A 85 7.99 5.70 -2.54
N SER A 86 8.76 6.69 -2.11
CA SER A 86 10.08 6.52 -1.51
C SER A 86 10.24 7.45 -0.30
N ALA A 87 11.42 7.44 0.34
CA ALA A 87 11.74 8.41 1.38
C ALA A 87 11.67 9.87 0.89
N ALA A 88 11.85 10.10 -0.42
CA ALA A 88 11.84 11.45 -1.00
C ALA A 88 10.43 12.04 -1.14
N GLY A 89 9.40 11.19 -1.17
CA GLY A 89 8.00 11.59 -1.38
C GLY A 89 7.18 10.52 -2.10
N THR A 90 5.96 10.89 -2.45
CA THR A 90 5.04 10.09 -3.27
C THR A 90 5.45 10.09 -4.74
N GLY A 91 5.45 8.92 -5.36
CA GLY A 91 5.50 8.76 -6.81
C GLY A 91 4.12 8.87 -7.44
N ARG A 92 3.96 8.33 -8.64
CA ARG A 92 2.69 8.37 -9.38
C ARG A 92 1.61 7.53 -8.70
N LEU A 93 0.36 7.96 -8.83
CA LEU A 93 -0.84 7.26 -8.42
C LEU A 93 -1.72 7.05 -9.65
N VAL A 94 -2.15 5.83 -9.92
CA VAL A 94 -2.81 5.44 -11.17
C VAL A 94 -4.13 4.74 -10.85
N LEU A 95 -5.21 5.23 -11.45
CA LEU A 95 -6.50 4.56 -11.39
C LEU A 95 -6.48 3.31 -12.29
N ILE A 96 -6.86 2.17 -11.73
CA ILE A 96 -6.96 0.91 -12.46
C ILE A 96 -8.40 0.66 -12.84
N GLU A 97 -8.68 0.77 -14.13
CA GLU A 97 -10.00 0.43 -14.68
C GLU A 97 -10.13 -1.08 -14.90
N GLY A 98 -11.21 -1.68 -14.40
CA GLY A 98 -11.49 -3.11 -14.58
C GLY A 98 -10.53 -4.03 -13.80
N LYS A 99 -10.44 -5.29 -14.25
CA LYS A 99 -9.62 -6.31 -13.58
C LYS A 99 -8.16 -6.14 -13.99
N MET A 100 -7.26 -6.04 -13.00
CA MET A 100 -5.83 -5.99 -13.27
C MET A 100 -5.29 -7.37 -13.67
N ASN A 101 -4.68 -7.45 -14.85
CA ASN A 101 -3.93 -8.60 -15.31
C ASN A 101 -2.45 -8.23 -15.51
N ALA A 102 -1.60 -9.20 -15.88
CA ALA A 102 -0.18 -8.96 -16.07
C ALA A 102 0.14 -7.96 -17.20
N ALA A 103 -0.69 -7.89 -18.25
CA ALA A 103 -0.48 -6.93 -19.35
C ALA A 103 -0.72 -5.50 -18.88
N LYS A 104 -1.87 -5.24 -18.24
CA LYS A 104 -2.21 -3.93 -17.68
C LYS A 104 -1.24 -3.49 -16.59
N TYR A 105 -0.80 -4.43 -15.75
CA TYR A 105 0.26 -4.14 -14.77
C TYR A 105 1.56 -3.70 -15.44
N THR A 106 1.98 -4.40 -16.51
CA THR A 106 3.19 -4.03 -17.26
C THR A 106 3.05 -2.64 -17.92
N GLU A 107 1.88 -2.29 -18.45
CA GLU A 107 1.59 -0.96 -19.00
C GLU A 107 1.71 0.13 -17.93
N ILE A 108 1.14 -0.10 -16.74
CA ILE A 108 1.28 0.80 -15.59
C ILE A 108 2.75 1.02 -15.24
N LEU A 109 3.56 -0.05 -15.18
CA LEU A 109 4.99 0.08 -14.91
C LEU A 109 5.72 0.84 -16.03
N GLU A 110 5.36 0.61 -17.29
CA GLU A 110 5.98 1.28 -18.44
C GLU A 110 5.78 2.79 -18.41
N GLU A 111 4.58 3.24 -18.09
CA GLU A 111 4.24 4.66 -18.05
C GLU A 111 4.71 5.34 -16.76
N ASN A 112 4.72 4.64 -15.63
CA ASN A 112 4.77 5.30 -14.31
C ASN A 112 6.02 4.97 -13.49
N LEU A 113 6.63 3.80 -13.65
CA LEU A 113 7.70 3.35 -12.74
C LEU A 113 8.95 4.23 -12.85
N LEU A 114 9.49 4.33 -14.06
CA LEU A 114 10.74 5.07 -14.30
C LEU A 114 10.53 6.57 -14.13
N GLN A 115 9.37 7.09 -14.51
CA GLN A 115 9.03 8.50 -14.30
C GLN A 115 8.95 8.82 -12.80
N SER A 116 8.34 7.95 -11.99
CA SER A 116 8.30 8.12 -10.53
C SER A 116 9.70 8.14 -9.92
N ALA A 117 10.58 7.23 -10.34
CA ALA A 117 11.96 7.20 -9.86
C ALA A 117 12.75 8.47 -10.25
N LEU A 118 12.48 9.02 -11.45
CA LEU A 118 13.07 10.26 -11.92
C LEU A 118 12.58 11.47 -11.11
N ASP A 119 11.27 11.60 -10.95
CA ASP A 119 10.63 12.69 -10.18
C ASP A 119 11.12 12.72 -8.73
N LEU A 120 11.31 11.55 -8.14
CA LEU A 120 11.81 11.36 -6.77
C LEU A 120 13.34 11.45 -6.65
N ARG A 121 14.06 11.64 -7.77
CA ARG A 121 15.53 11.75 -7.83
C ARG A 121 16.25 10.58 -7.17
N LEU A 122 15.74 9.35 -7.34
CA LEU A 122 16.36 8.15 -6.74
C LEU A 122 17.69 7.75 -7.40
N GLY A 123 17.96 8.34 -8.57
CA GLY A 123 19.13 8.03 -9.39
C GLY A 123 18.97 6.74 -10.18
N ARG A 124 20.00 6.40 -10.97
CA ARG A 124 19.96 5.24 -11.88
C ARG A 124 19.97 3.87 -11.19
N ARG A 125 20.37 3.82 -9.91
CA ARG A 125 20.56 2.58 -9.12
C ARG A 125 19.54 2.50 -7.98
N PHE A 126 18.27 2.74 -8.29
CA PHE A 126 17.19 2.52 -7.34
C PHE A 126 16.77 1.05 -7.33
N THR A 127 16.14 0.63 -6.24
CA THR A 127 15.55 -0.71 -6.13
C THR A 127 14.04 -0.59 -6.18
N PHE A 128 13.38 -1.42 -6.98
CA PHE A 128 11.93 -1.48 -7.05
C PHE A 128 11.39 -2.59 -6.15
N GLN A 129 10.40 -2.29 -5.33
CA GLN A 129 9.67 -3.28 -4.55
C GLN A 129 8.24 -3.43 -5.08
N HIS A 130 7.85 -4.68 -5.32
CA HIS A 130 6.47 -5.13 -5.49
C HIS A 130 6.30 -6.50 -4.83
N ASP A 131 5.06 -6.96 -4.64
CA ASP A 131 4.81 -8.27 -4.04
C ASP A 131 4.88 -9.43 -5.06
N ASN A 132 4.70 -10.66 -4.58
CA ASN A 132 4.75 -11.87 -5.40
C ASN A 132 3.38 -12.29 -5.97
N ASP A 133 2.45 -11.36 -6.19
CA ASP A 133 1.20 -11.68 -6.88
C ASP A 133 1.49 -12.37 -8.24
N PRO A 134 0.71 -13.39 -8.65
CA PRO A 134 0.83 -14.02 -9.96
C PRO A 134 1.02 -13.04 -11.13
N LYS A 135 0.37 -11.87 -11.10
CA LYS A 135 0.50 -10.85 -12.15
C LYS A 135 1.88 -10.16 -12.17
N HIS A 136 2.53 -10.05 -11.00
CA HIS A 136 3.85 -9.47 -10.85
C HIS A 136 4.95 -10.45 -11.26
N THR A 137 4.71 -11.74 -11.00
CA THR A 137 5.65 -12.82 -11.29
C THR A 137 5.47 -13.47 -12.66
N ALA A 138 4.45 -13.05 -13.42
CA ALA A 138 4.20 -13.46 -14.80
C ALA A 138 5.40 -13.20 -15.72
N LYS A 139 5.56 -14.05 -16.74
CA LYS A 139 6.66 -13.96 -17.72
C LYS A 139 6.79 -12.57 -18.33
N ARG A 140 5.67 -11.99 -18.76
CA ARG A 140 5.60 -10.65 -19.37
C ARG A 140 6.20 -9.57 -18.46
N THR A 141 5.76 -9.53 -17.20
CA THR A 141 6.22 -8.57 -16.21
C THR A 141 7.72 -8.72 -15.92
N LYS A 142 8.18 -9.96 -15.69
CA LYS A 142 9.60 -10.26 -15.44
C LYS A 142 10.50 -9.88 -16.62
N GLU A 143 10.05 -10.17 -17.84
CA GLU A 143 10.78 -9.83 -19.06
C GLU A 143 10.88 -8.31 -19.27
N TRP A 144 9.79 -7.59 -18.99
CA TRP A 144 9.80 -6.13 -19.03
C TRP A 144 10.78 -5.54 -18.01
N LEU A 145 10.75 -6.01 -16.75
CA LEU A 145 11.67 -5.55 -15.69
C LEU A 145 13.13 -5.80 -16.07
N ARG A 146 13.44 -6.98 -16.61
CA ARG A 146 14.77 -7.32 -17.12
C ARG A 146 15.20 -6.41 -18.27
N ARG A 147 14.33 -6.19 -19.26
CA ARG A 147 14.62 -5.33 -20.43
C ARG A 147 14.90 -3.89 -20.03
N LYS A 148 14.20 -3.36 -19.02
CA LYS A 148 14.40 -2.01 -18.50
C LYS A 148 15.52 -1.92 -17.46
N SER A 149 16.22 -3.02 -17.18
CA SER A 149 17.29 -3.11 -16.17
C SER A 149 16.87 -2.63 -14.78
N VAL A 150 15.62 -2.91 -14.40
CA VAL A 150 15.08 -2.56 -13.07
C VAL A 150 15.56 -3.61 -12.07
N HIS A 151 16.26 -3.17 -11.03
CA HIS A 151 16.61 -4.02 -9.91
C HIS A 151 15.40 -4.21 -9.00
N VAL A 152 14.96 -5.46 -8.80
CA VAL A 152 13.78 -5.80 -7.99
C VAL A 152 14.21 -6.34 -6.64
N LEU A 153 13.64 -5.81 -5.56
CA LEU A 153 13.82 -6.31 -4.21
C LEU A 153 13.19 -7.70 -4.08
N GLU A 154 13.96 -8.68 -3.60
CA GLU A 154 13.42 -9.98 -3.23
C GLU A 154 12.37 -9.79 -2.13
N TRP A 155 11.15 -10.29 -2.33
CA TRP A 155 10.05 -10.05 -1.39
C TRP A 155 9.47 -11.36 -0.86
N PRO A 156 9.24 -11.51 0.45
CA PRO A 156 8.54 -12.68 0.99
C PRO A 156 7.04 -12.57 0.75
N SER A 157 6.43 -13.60 0.16
CA SER A 157 4.98 -13.65 -0.11
C SER A 157 4.14 -13.43 1.16
N GLN A 158 2.93 -12.88 0.99
CA GLN A 158 1.98 -12.62 2.09
C GLN A 158 2.54 -11.77 3.24
N SER A 159 3.28 -10.72 2.88
CA SER A 159 3.94 -9.84 3.87
C SER A 159 3.50 -8.38 3.78
N PRO A 160 2.19 -8.07 3.86
CA PRO A 160 1.73 -6.68 3.86
C PRO A 160 2.23 -5.91 5.10
N ASP A 161 2.43 -6.60 6.23
CA ASP A 161 2.99 -6.01 7.45
C ASP A 161 4.44 -5.53 7.27
N LEU A 162 5.16 -6.07 6.28
CA LEU A 162 6.46 -5.59 5.88
C LEU A 162 6.37 -4.40 4.92
N ASN A 163 5.33 -4.27 4.08
CA ASN A 163 5.27 -3.21 3.09
C ASN A 163 4.95 -1.84 3.74
N PRO A 164 5.86 -0.85 3.70
CA PRO A 164 5.64 0.47 4.29
C PRO A 164 4.48 1.25 3.65
N ILE A 165 4.14 0.97 2.39
CA ILE A 165 3.09 1.70 1.65
C ILE A 165 1.70 1.50 2.26
N GLU A 166 1.48 0.40 2.99
CA GLU A 166 0.24 0.16 3.73
C GLU A 166 -0.06 1.27 4.75
N HIS A 167 1.00 1.90 5.29
CA HIS A 167 0.86 3.07 6.13
C HIS A 167 0.30 4.28 5.35
N LEU A 168 0.82 4.51 4.15
CA LEU A 168 0.37 5.59 3.27
C LEU A 168 -1.06 5.33 2.76
N TRP A 169 -1.42 4.09 2.46
CA TRP A 169 -2.81 3.73 2.13
C TRP A 169 -3.77 4.04 3.26
N LYS A 170 -3.39 3.76 4.51
CA LYS A 170 -4.19 4.15 5.66
C LYS A 170 -4.34 5.68 5.74
N GLU A 171 -3.26 6.43 5.56
CA GLU A 171 -3.32 7.90 5.55
C GLU A 171 -4.21 8.44 4.43
N LEU A 172 -4.05 7.93 3.21
CA LEU A 172 -4.85 8.31 2.04
C LEU A 172 -6.34 8.07 2.30
N LYS A 173 -6.70 6.86 2.74
CA LYS A 173 -8.10 6.49 3.03
C LYS A 173 -8.72 7.40 4.10
N MET A 174 -7.96 7.76 5.13
CA MET A 174 -8.43 8.70 6.17
C MET A 174 -8.62 10.11 5.62
N ALA A 175 -7.72 10.58 4.75
CA ALA A 175 -7.80 11.90 4.14
C ALA A 175 -9.00 11.99 3.18
N VAL A 176 -9.11 11.03 2.26
CA VAL A 176 -10.22 10.89 1.30
C VAL A 176 -11.57 10.85 2.02
N TYR A 177 -11.65 10.08 3.11
CA TYR A 177 -12.89 10.01 3.90
C TYR A 177 -13.31 11.36 4.49
N ARG A 178 -12.36 12.16 4.99
CA ARG A 178 -12.67 13.49 5.54
C ARG A 178 -13.26 14.43 4.49
N CYS A 179 -12.87 14.25 3.22
CA CYS A 179 -13.42 15.00 2.11
C CYS A 179 -14.82 14.53 1.67
N SER A 180 -15.28 13.37 2.15
CA SER A 180 -16.64 12.84 1.91
C SER A 180 -17.07 12.84 0.43
N PRO A 181 -16.34 12.14 -0.46
CA PRO A 181 -16.68 12.06 -1.88
C PRO A 181 -18.11 11.54 -2.10
N SER A 182 -18.84 12.18 -3.02
CA SER A 182 -20.22 11.84 -3.34
C SER A 182 -20.36 10.81 -4.47
N ASN A 183 -19.34 10.67 -5.33
CA ASN A 183 -19.32 9.77 -6.47
C ASN A 183 -17.89 9.30 -6.81
N LEU A 184 -17.77 8.33 -7.74
CA LEU A 184 -16.48 7.72 -8.08
C LEU A 184 -15.51 8.67 -8.78
N THR A 185 -16.00 9.61 -9.59
CA THR A 185 -15.16 10.63 -10.24
C THR A 185 -14.55 11.55 -9.20
N GLU A 186 -15.36 12.00 -8.25
CA GLU A 186 -14.89 12.82 -7.13
C GLU A 186 -13.93 12.04 -6.22
N LEU A 187 -14.23 10.77 -5.94
CA LEU A 187 -13.34 9.88 -5.19
C LEU A 187 -11.96 9.76 -5.84
N ALA A 188 -11.89 9.54 -7.15
CA ALA A 188 -10.64 9.44 -7.89
C ALA A 188 -9.85 10.76 -7.84
N ARG A 189 -10.52 11.90 -8.08
CA ARG A 189 -9.92 13.23 -8.01
C ARG A 189 -9.34 13.52 -6.62
N ILE A 190 -10.12 13.28 -5.56
CA ILE A 190 -9.67 13.50 -4.18
C ILE A 190 -8.51 12.57 -3.83
N CYS A 191 -8.49 11.32 -4.30
CA CYS A 191 -7.34 10.44 -4.09
C CYS A 191 -6.06 11.02 -4.69
N GLN A 192 -6.11 11.57 -5.90
CA GLN A 192 -4.97 12.23 -6.53
C GLN A 192 -4.50 13.46 -5.73
N GLU A 193 -5.43 14.31 -5.32
CA GLU A 193 -5.13 15.53 -4.56
C GLU A 193 -4.53 15.23 -3.18
N GLU A 194 -5.13 14.31 -2.43
CA GLU A 194 -4.65 13.95 -1.09
C GLU A 194 -3.33 13.18 -1.14
N TRP A 195 -3.10 12.39 -2.19
CA TRP A 195 -1.81 11.75 -2.43
C TRP A 195 -0.71 12.78 -2.71
N ALA A 196 -0.97 13.75 -3.59
CA ALA A 196 -0.02 14.82 -3.89
C ALA A 196 0.31 15.71 -2.69
N LYS A 197 -0.61 15.84 -1.72
CA LYS A 197 -0.40 16.58 -0.46
C LYS A 197 0.45 15.81 0.57
N MET A 198 0.77 14.53 0.34
CA MET A 198 1.56 13.76 1.29
C MET A 198 3.00 14.29 1.36
N SER A 199 3.33 14.89 2.51
CA SER A 199 4.65 15.45 2.74
C SER A 199 5.75 14.38 2.75
N ARG A 200 6.98 14.80 2.43
CA ARG A 200 8.18 13.96 2.55
C ARG A 200 8.30 13.32 3.93
N ASN A 201 7.95 14.05 4.99
CA ASN A 201 8.01 13.54 6.36
C ASN A 201 7.05 12.36 6.59
N LYS A 202 5.85 12.41 6.01
CA LYS A 202 4.89 11.28 6.06
C LYS A 202 5.44 10.05 5.33
N CYS A 203 6.15 10.25 4.22
CA CYS A 203 6.79 9.18 3.46
C CYS A 203 8.02 8.59 4.18
N ALA A 204 8.88 9.44 4.76
CA ALA A 204 10.11 8.98 5.43
C ALA A 204 9.84 8.24 6.75
N LYS A 205 8.79 8.62 7.49
CA LYS A 205 8.46 8.06 8.81
C LYS A 205 8.30 6.52 8.82
N PRO A 206 7.49 5.88 7.95
CA PRO A 206 7.36 4.44 7.95
C PRO A 206 8.68 3.73 7.59
N LEU A 207 9.53 4.35 6.77
CA LEU A 207 10.84 3.82 6.38
C LEU A 207 11.87 3.91 7.51
N ALA A 208 11.87 5.00 8.29
CA ALA A 208 12.70 5.12 9.48
C ALA A 208 12.38 4.03 10.52
N SER A 209 11.12 3.60 10.59
CA SER A 209 10.68 2.50 11.46
C SER A 209 10.81 1.11 10.84
N PHE A 210 11.31 0.99 9.61
CA PHE A 210 11.39 -0.28 8.88
C PHE A 210 12.24 -1.35 9.59
N PRO A 211 13.42 -1.03 10.18
CA PRO A 211 14.19 -2.03 10.94
C PRO A 211 13.38 -2.68 12.06
N ARG A 212 12.52 -1.91 12.75
CA ARG A 212 11.62 -2.45 13.80
C ARG A 212 10.60 -3.45 13.26
N ARG A 213 10.22 -3.35 11.98
CA ARG A 213 9.37 -4.36 11.32
C ARG A 213 10.14 -5.67 11.13
N LEU A 214 11.40 -5.59 10.69
CA LEU A 214 12.28 -6.74 10.51
C LEU A 214 12.57 -7.43 11.86
N GLU A 215 12.92 -6.66 12.88
CA GLU A 215 13.10 -7.15 14.26
C GLU A 215 11.84 -7.88 14.77
N ALA A 216 10.65 -7.31 14.51
CA ALA A 216 9.39 -7.94 14.91
C ALA A 216 9.15 -9.27 14.19
N VAL A 217 9.53 -9.39 12.91
CA VAL A 217 9.47 -10.67 12.16
C VAL A 217 10.44 -11.68 12.76
N ILE A 218 11.66 -11.27 13.10
CA ILE A 218 12.68 -12.14 13.72
C ILE A 218 12.19 -12.63 15.08
N ALA A 219 11.70 -11.73 15.94
CA ALA A 219 11.15 -12.06 17.25
C ALA A 219 9.94 -13.00 17.15
N ALA A 220 9.10 -12.81 16.12
CA ALA A 220 7.97 -13.70 15.82
C ALA A 220 8.37 -14.97 15.06
N LYS A 221 9.66 -15.24 14.86
CA LYS A 221 10.20 -16.39 14.11
C LYS A 221 9.55 -16.54 12.72
N GLY A 222 9.30 -15.43 12.03
CA GLY A 222 8.68 -15.39 10.70
C GLY A 222 7.14 -15.26 10.70
N ALA A 223 6.49 -15.35 11.86
CA ALA A 223 5.04 -15.20 11.96
C ALA A 223 4.57 -13.74 11.76
N ALA A 224 3.26 -13.53 11.84
CA ALA A 224 2.63 -12.25 11.52
C ALA A 224 2.84 -11.20 12.62
N THR A 225 3.25 -9.98 12.26
CA THR A 225 3.64 -8.95 13.24
C THR A 225 2.51 -7.96 13.56
N LYS A 226 2.74 -7.00 14.46
CA LYS A 226 1.73 -5.97 14.83
C LYS A 226 1.49 -4.91 13.74
N TYR A 227 2.38 -4.84 12.75
CA TYR A 227 2.39 -3.84 11.69
C TYR A 227 1.29 -4.11 10.66
#